data_AF-A0A352GGD9-F1
#
_entry.id   AF-A0A352GGD9-F1
#
_cell.length_a   1.000
_cell.length_b   1.000
_cell.length_c   1.000
_cell.angle_alpha   90.00
_cell.angle_beta   90.00
_cell.angle_gamma   90.00
#
_symmetry.space_group_name_H-M   'P 1'
#
loop_
_entity.id
_entity.type
_entity.pdbx_description
1 polymer ?
#
loop_
_entity_poly.entity_id
_entity_poly.type
_entity_poly.pdbx_seq_one_letter_code
_entity_poly.pdbx_strand_id
1 'polypeptide(L)'
;SAGNSWMFENRVPHVLDGDYSPKSAVDIFIKDLGIVLAQGEQLGFPLPISETAFHQYQQAKDMGLGRQDDASLIKVYQRDGGFPLPGEPGDEG
;
A
#
# COMPACT_ATOMS: atom_id res chain seq x y z
N SER A 1 11.16 14.83 13.78
CA SER A 1 11.32 13.58 13.00
C SER A 1 10.83 13.85 11.58
N ALA A 2 11.58 13.39 10.55
CA ALA A 2 11.42 13.73 9.12
C ALA A 2 10.87 12.56 8.26
N GLY A 3 9.98 11.73 8.82
CA GLY A 3 9.42 10.56 8.13
C GLY A 3 8.94 9.42 9.04
N ASN A 4 9.29 9.46 10.34
CA ASN A 4 8.77 8.47 11.29
C ASN A 4 7.26 8.68 11.51
N SER A 5 6.51 7.60 11.35
CA SER A 5 5.11 7.47 11.75
C SER A 5 4.89 6.06 12.26
N TRP A 6 3.79 5.84 12.97
CA TRP A 6 3.38 4.50 13.35
C TRP A 6 3.27 3.56 12.13
N MET A 7 2.77 4.05 10.99
CA MET A 7 2.71 3.26 9.75
C MET A 7 4.09 2.85 9.25
N PHE A 8 5.07 3.75 9.33
CA PHE A 8 6.45 3.44 8.96
C PHE A 8 7.05 2.38 9.89
N GLU A 9 6.96 2.59 11.21
CA GLU A 9 7.48 1.66 12.22
C GLU A 9 6.81 0.28 12.15
N ASN A 10 5.55 0.22 11.72
CA ASN A 10 4.83 -1.05 11.63
C ASN A 10 5.01 -1.76 10.29
N ARG A 11 4.97 -1.05 9.16
CA ARG A 11 4.95 -1.69 7.82
C ARG A 11 6.32 -1.95 7.23
N VAL A 12 7.33 -1.13 7.53
CA VAL A 12 8.68 -1.34 6.99
C VAL A 12 9.25 -2.70 7.42
N PRO A 13 9.13 -3.14 8.68
CA PRO A 13 9.56 -4.48 9.06
C PRO A 13 8.91 -5.59 8.22
N HIS A 14 7.62 -5.49 7.86
CA HIS A 14 6.97 -6.50 7.02
C HIS A 14 7.61 -6.60 5.62
N VAL A 15 7.99 -5.44 5.05
CA VAL A 15 8.68 -5.38 3.75
C VAL A 15 10.09 -5.98 3.87
N LEU A 16 10.82 -5.67 4.94
CA LEU A 16 12.17 -6.18 5.19
C LEU A 16 12.19 -7.69 5.44
N ASP A 17 11.19 -8.21 6.15
CA ASP A 17 11.04 -9.64 6.43
C ASP A 17 10.53 -10.42 5.19
N GLY A 18 10.04 -9.73 4.17
CA GLY A 18 9.40 -10.33 2.99
C GLY A 18 8.08 -11.07 3.30
N ASP A 19 7.54 -10.91 4.50
CA ASP A 19 6.31 -11.57 4.95
C ASP A 19 5.09 -10.67 4.75
N TYR A 20 4.33 -10.99 3.71
CA TYR A 20 3.09 -10.31 3.34
C TYR A 20 1.83 -11.09 3.77
N SER A 21 1.96 -12.00 4.73
CA SER A 21 0.82 -12.64 5.38
C SER A 21 -0.12 -11.58 5.94
N PRO A 22 -1.44 -11.65 5.69
CA PRO A 22 -2.34 -10.54 5.97
C PRO A 22 -2.45 -10.26 7.48
N LYS A 23 -1.93 -9.10 7.90
CA LYS A 23 -2.22 -8.50 9.22
C LYS A 23 -3.24 -7.37 9.05
N SER A 24 -3.16 -6.65 7.92
CA SER A 24 -4.22 -5.78 7.40
C SER A 24 -4.25 -5.89 5.87
N ALA A 25 -5.34 -6.34 5.27
CA ALA A 25 -5.34 -6.64 3.84
C ALA A 25 -5.44 -5.39 2.93
N VAL A 26 -4.85 -5.46 1.73
CA VAL A 26 -5.02 -4.45 0.66
C VAL A 26 -6.50 -4.16 0.38
N ASP A 27 -7.34 -5.20 0.30
CA ASP A 27 -8.78 -5.06 0.07
C ASP A 27 -9.49 -4.24 1.16
N ILE A 28 -8.98 -4.24 2.41
CA ILE A 28 -9.54 -3.43 3.49
C ILE A 28 -9.25 -1.95 3.25
N PHE A 29 -8.04 -1.61 2.81
CA PHE A 29 -7.69 -0.23 2.46
C PHE A 29 -8.50 0.31 1.28
N ILE A 30 -8.74 -0.50 0.25
CA ILE A 30 -9.63 -0.13 -0.86
C ILE A 30 -11.03 0.17 -0.33
N LYS A 31 -11.58 -0.71 0.50
CA LYS A 31 -12.91 -0.54 1.09
C LYS A 31 -13.01 0.74 1.94
N ASP A 32 -12.05 0.96 2.85
CA ASP A 32 -12.08 2.12 3.75
C ASP A 32 -11.83 3.45 3.00
N LEU A 33 -10.89 3.49 2.05
CA LEU A 33 -10.67 4.67 1.21
C LEU A 33 -11.88 4.95 0.31
N GLY A 34 -12.55 3.91 -0.22
CA GLY A 34 -13.79 4.09 -0.98
C GLY A 34 -14.89 4.77 -0.16
N ILE A 35 -15.04 4.43 1.12
CA ILE A 35 -15.97 5.11 2.04
C ILE A 35 -15.58 6.57 2.23
N VAL A 36 -14.29 6.86 2.45
CA VAL A 36 -13.77 8.22 2.63
C VAL A 36 -14.02 9.08 1.38
N LEU A 37 -13.75 8.53 0.19
CA LEU A 37 -13.95 9.24 -1.07
C LEU A 37 -15.42 9.53 -1.33
N ALA A 38 -16.31 8.56 -1.08
CA ALA A 38 -17.75 8.76 -1.20
C ALA A 38 -18.25 9.87 -0.26
N GLN A 39 -17.71 9.97 0.97
CA GLN A 39 -18.05 11.04 1.89
C GLN A 39 -17.54 12.41 1.41
N GLY A 40 -16.32 12.46 0.84
CA GLY A 40 -15.77 13.68 0.23
C GLY A 40 -16.64 14.19 -0.92
N GLU A 41 -17.09 13.30 -1.80
CA GLU A 41 -18.00 13.61 -2.90
C GLU A 41 -19.33 14.21 -2.40
N GLN A 42 -19.95 13.58 -1.40
CA GLN A 42 -21.21 14.09 -0.80
C GLN A 42 -21.07 15.50 -0.22
N LEU A 43 -19.89 15.86 0.27
CA LEU A 43 -19.60 17.17 0.84
C LEU A 43 -19.08 18.18 -0.20
N GLY A 44 -18.87 17.76 -1.45
CA GLY A 44 -18.20 18.59 -2.46
C GLY A 44 -16.76 18.95 -2.08
N PHE A 45 -16.09 18.09 -1.30
CA PHE A 45 -14.75 18.33 -0.77
C PHE A 45 -13.71 17.43 -1.46
N PRO A 46 -12.75 18.00 -2.21
CA PRO A 46 -11.76 17.22 -2.94
C PRO A 46 -10.73 16.56 -2.01
N LEU A 47 -10.38 15.28 -2.29
CA LEU A 47 -9.47 14.48 -1.47
C LEU A 47 -8.33 13.86 -2.30
N PRO A 48 -7.49 14.68 -2.96
CA PRO A 48 -6.53 14.21 -3.98
C PRO A 48 -5.50 13.19 -3.45
N ILE A 49 -5.09 13.29 -2.18
CA ILE A 49 -4.17 12.33 -1.57
C ILE A 49 -4.86 10.97 -1.36
N SER A 50 -6.11 10.98 -0.87
CA SER A 50 -6.89 9.75 -0.69
C SER A 50 -7.22 9.08 -2.02
N GLU A 51 -7.53 9.88 -3.06
CA GLU A 51 -7.77 9.37 -4.43
C GLU A 51 -6.52 8.69 -4.99
N THR A 52 -5.35 9.34 -4.84
CA THR A 52 -4.08 8.77 -5.26
C THR A 52 -3.79 7.47 -4.52
N ALA A 53 -3.96 7.45 -3.19
CA ALA A 53 -3.78 6.24 -2.39
C ALA A 53 -4.73 5.11 -2.82
N PHE A 54 -6.00 5.43 -3.05
CA PHE A 54 -7.02 4.47 -3.50
C PHE A 54 -6.61 3.82 -4.83
N HIS A 55 -6.16 4.62 -5.81
CA HIS A 55 -5.69 4.09 -7.09
C HIS A 55 -4.44 3.21 -6.94
N GLN A 56 -3.49 3.57 -6.08
CA GLN A 56 -2.31 2.73 -5.84
C GLN A 56 -2.71 1.38 -5.23
N TYR A 57 -3.65 1.35 -4.27
CA TYR A 57 -4.16 0.10 -3.71
C TYR A 57 -4.98 -0.71 -4.72
N GLN A 58 -5.74 -0.06 -5.60
CA GLN A 58 -6.45 -0.73 -6.69
C GLN A 58 -5.46 -1.42 -7.65
N GLN A 59 -4.35 -0.76 -7.99
CA GLN A 59 -3.28 -1.39 -8.79
C GLN A 59 -2.66 -2.60 -8.07
N ALA A 60 -2.44 -2.51 -6.75
CA ALA A 60 -1.96 -3.66 -5.97
C ALA A 60 -2.95 -4.84 -6.05
N LYS A 61 -4.26 -4.56 -5.93
CA LYS A 61 -5.29 -5.59 -6.11
C LYS A 61 -5.29 -6.19 -7.51
N ASP A 62 -5.14 -5.37 -8.55
CA ASP A 62 -5.09 -5.83 -9.95
C ASP A 62 -3.86 -6.72 -10.22
N MET A 63 -2.78 -6.55 -9.43
CA MET A 63 -1.62 -7.45 -9.40
C MET A 63 -1.86 -8.74 -8.60
N GLY A 64 -3.07 -8.99 -8.11
CA GLY A 64 -3.42 -10.18 -7.32
C GLY A 64 -3.08 -10.07 -5.82
N LEU A 65 -2.73 -8.88 -5.32
CA LEU A 65 -2.28 -8.69 -3.94
C LEU A 65 -3.41 -8.38 -2.95
N GLY A 66 -4.68 -8.41 -3.39
CA GLY A 66 -5.83 -7.96 -2.58
C GLY A 66 -5.94 -8.60 -1.18
N ARG A 67 -5.51 -9.86 -1.05
CA ARG A 67 -5.52 -10.62 0.22
C ARG A 67 -4.19 -10.63 0.98
N GLN A 68 -3.17 -9.95 0.48
CA GLN A 68 -1.89 -9.76 1.18
C GLN A 68 -1.97 -8.56 2.13
N ASP A 69 -1.00 -8.49 3.05
CA ASP A 69 -0.79 -7.32 3.90
C ASP A 69 -0.70 -6.03 3.06
N ASP A 70 -1.20 -4.91 3.56
CA ASP A 70 -1.20 -3.61 2.89
C ASP A 70 0.22 -3.09 2.60
N ALA A 71 1.22 -3.56 3.34
CA ALA A 71 2.64 -3.35 3.01
C ALA A 71 3.00 -3.85 1.59
N SER A 72 2.24 -4.80 1.02
CA SER A 72 2.44 -5.30 -0.35
C SER A 72 2.22 -4.22 -1.43
N LEU A 73 1.67 -3.04 -1.06
CA LEU A 73 1.66 -1.86 -1.92
C LEU A 73 3.05 -1.50 -2.47
N ILE A 74 4.12 -1.78 -1.72
CA ILE A 74 5.50 -1.53 -2.18
C ILE A 74 5.81 -2.25 -3.50
N LYS A 75 5.17 -3.40 -3.77
CA LYS A 75 5.35 -4.18 -5.01
C LYS A 75 4.82 -3.44 -6.24
N VAL A 76 3.87 -2.52 -6.08
CA VAL A 76 3.43 -1.63 -7.17
C VAL A 76 4.58 -0.70 -7.56
N TYR A 77 5.21 -0.05 -6.57
CA TYR A 77 6.37 0.80 -6.82
C TYR A 77 7.57 0.02 -7.33
N GLN A 78 7.75 -1.21 -6.85
CA GLN A 78 8.78 -2.12 -7.33
C GLN A 78 8.61 -2.42 -8.83
N ARG A 79 7.41 -2.80 -9.26
CA ARG A 79 7.06 -3.04 -10.67
C ARG A 79 7.35 -1.81 -11.54
N ASP A 80 7.00 -0.62 -11.05
CA ASP A 80 7.11 0.62 -11.83
C ASP A 80 8.52 1.22 -11.82
N GLY A 81 9.25 1.03 -10.72
CA GLY A 81 10.58 1.60 -10.50
C GLY A 81 11.74 0.65 -10.80
N GLY A 82 11.48 -0.66 -10.92
CA GLY A 82 12.48 -1.67 -11.28
C GLY A 82 13.55 -1.90 -10.21
N PHE A 83 13.22 -1.75 -8.93
CA PHE A 83 14.14 -2.01 -7.81
C PHE A 83 13.90 -3.40 -7.19
N PRO A 84 14.92 -4.05 -6.60
CA PRO A 84 14.72 -5.30 -5.88
C PRO A 84 14.02 -5.05 -4.54
N LEU A 85 13.21 -6.02 -4.09
CA LEU A 85 12.74 -6.09 -2.71
C LEU A 85 13.57 -7.09 -1.90
N PRO A 86 13.67 -6.92 -0.58
CA PRO A 86 14.37 -7.84 0.30
C PRO A 86 13.99 -9.31 0.05
N GLY A 87 15.00 -10.16 -0.13
CA GLY A 87 14.80 -11.61 -0.35
C GLY A 87 14.40 -12.02 -1.77
N GLU A 88 14.31 -11.08 -2.73
CA GLU A 88 14.10 -11.38 -4.15
C GLU A 88 15.42 -11.45 -4.94
N PRO A 89 15.47 -12.15 -6.09
CA PRO A 89 16.65 -12.17 -6.94
C PRO A 89 17.08 -10.77 -7.36
N GLY A 90 18.34 -10.41 -7.08
CA GLY A 90 18.88 -9.06 -7.35
C GLY A 90 18.94 -8.15 -6.12
N ASP A 91 18.46 -8.60 -4.97
CA ASP A 91 18.75 -7.99 -3.68
C ASP A 91 20.19 -8.35 -3.25
N GLU A 92 21.07 -7.34 -3.16
CA GLU A 92 22.49 -7.53 -2.82
C GLU A 92 22.79 -7.55 -1.32
N GLY A 93 21.79 -7.29 -0.46
CA GLY A 93 21.91 -7.34 1.01
C GLY A 93 22.58 -6.12 1.64
#